data_AF-A0AAI9YW68-F1
#
_entry.id   AF-A0AAI9YW68-F1
#
_cell.length_a   1.000
_cell.length_b   1.000
_cell.length_c   1.000
_cell.angle_alpha   90.00
_cell.angle_beta   90.00
_cell.angle_gamma   90.00
#
_symmetry.space_group_name_H-M   'P 1'
#
loop_
_entity.id
_entity.type
_entity.pdbx_description
1 polymer ?
#
loop_
_entity_poly.entity_id
_entity_poly.type
_entity_poly.pdbx_seq_one_letter_code
_entity_poly.pdbx_strand_id
1 'polypeptide(L)'
;MARSTALSLRAVLAFAAGVYSQNCIGSTGAKVYEAENGVLNGTTVATEQAGFTGTGYVTGFEDATDKVTINLDCQGEGQKLFDLNIRYAGIYGEKRTNVILNGGAASEVLLAATETWANVSAGQVLLNEGNNTLDIVTHWGWYLIDSITLTPTEARGPHNVNTALVNAKSNADANALYTYLRSIYGKNILSGQQELNYANWVNETIGKSPALVSVDLMDYSPSRVERGTVGTAVEEAIIHHERGGIVSVLWHWNAPTGLYDTEENKWWSGFYTRATDFDVSTALADTTNANYTLIIRDIDAIAVQLKKLQDAGVPVLWRPLHEAEGAWFWWGAKGPEACKKLWALVYDRLTNHHELNNLVWIWNSVAADWYPGDDTVDVLSADVYAQGHGPMTTQYNDLITLGQDKKLIAATEVGSAPFPDLLQAYEAHWLYFCVWSDGFINNTEWNSVDDLKKIYESEYVLTLDEIQGWRG
;
A
#
# COMPACT_ATOMS: atom_id res chain seq x y z
N MET A 1 -63.93 -6.60 -47.07
CA MET A 1 -62.47 -6.43 -46.93
C MET A 1 -62.23 -5.83 -45.55
N ALA A 2 -62.08 -6.57 -44.46
CA ALA A 2 -61.09 -7.59 -44.09
C ALA A 2 -59.67 -7.03 -43.87
N ARG A 3 -59.30 -6.88 -42.58
CA ARG A 3 -58.00 -7.08 -41.89
C ARG A 3 -58.02 -6.21 -40.61
N SER A 4 -58.28 -6.71 -39.40
CA SER A 4 -57.55 -7.67 -38.56
C SER A 4 -56.08 -7.30 -38.32
N THR A 5 -55.80 -6.77 -37.13
CA THR A 5 -54.55 -6.99 -36.39
C THR A 5 -54.86 -6.93 -34.90
N ALA A 6 -55.02 -8.11 -34.29
CA ALA A 6 -54.75 -8.31 -32.88
C ALA A 6 -53.24 -8.53 -32.74
N LEU A 7 -52.59 -7.85 -31.80
CA LEU A 7 -51.29 -8.31 -31.27
C LEU A 7 -51.36 -8.31 -29.75
N SER A 8 -50.96 -9.46 -29.22
CA SER A 8 -51.09 -9.93 -27.85
C SER A 8 -50.30 -9.11 -26.84
N LEU A 9 -50.94 -8.76 -25.72
CA LEU A 9 -50.25 -8.52 -24.46
C LEU A 9 -49.64 -9.84 -24.00
N ARG A 10 -48.32 -10.03 -24.18
CA ARG A 10 -47.58 -11.08 -23.47
C ARG A 10 -47.26 -10.53 -22.09
N ALA A 11 -47.95 -11.05 -21.08
CA ALA A 11 -47.55 -10.92 -19.70
C ALA A 11 -46.15 -11.55 -19.56
N VAL A 12 -45.14 -10.72 -19.30
CA VAL A 12 -43.85 -11.19 -18.78
C VAL A 12 -44.13 -11.59 -17.34
N LEU A 13 -44.29 -12.90 -17.09
CA LEU A 13 -44.10 -13.42 -15.75
C LEU A 13 -42.63 -13.18 -15.39
N ALA A 14 -42.39 -12.14 -14.60
CA ALA A 14 -41.18 -12.07 -13.81
C ALA A 14 -41.21 -13.26 -12.85
N PHE A 15 -40.43 -14.30 -13.15
CA PHE A 15 -40.04 -15.25 -12.13
C PHE A 15 -39.26 -14.45 -11.10
N ALA A 16 -39.88 -14.19 -9.95
CA ALA A 16 -39.13 -13.91 -8.74
C ALA A 16 -38.30 -15.17 -8.47
N ALA A 17 -37.08 -15.21 -9.01
CA ALA A 17 -36.08 -16.14 -8.54
C ALA A 17 -35.92 -15.83 -7.06
N GLY A 18 -36.40 -16.72 -6.21
CA GLY A 18 -36.13 -16.66 -4.79
C GLY A 18 -34.63 -16.58 -4.65
N VAL A 19 -34.14 -15.47 -4.12
CA VAL A 19 -32.74 -15.33 -3.74
C VAL A 19 -32.56 -16.32 -2.59
N TYR A 20 -32.16 -17.54 -2.90
CA TYR A 20 -31.72 -18.48 -1.89
C TYR A 20 -30.41 -17.90 -1.34
N SER A 21 -30.46 -17.29 -0.15
CA SER A 21 -29.22 -17.05 0.57
C SER A 21 -28.65 -18.43 0.89
N GLN A 22 -27.36 -18.62 0.60
CA GLN A 22 -26.69 -19.79 1.14
C GLN A 22 -26.63 -19.61 2.66
N ASN A 23 -26.70 -20.72 3.41
CA ASN A 23 -26.86 -20.74 4.87
C ASN A 23 -26.05 -19.65 5.60
N CYS A 24 -26.54 -19.19 6.76
CA CYS A 24 -25.95 -18.11 7.55
C CYS A 24 -24.50 -18.32 8.04
N ILE A 25 -23.64 -17.30 7.96
CA ILE A 25 -22.31 -17.29 8.59
C ILE A 25 -22.35 -16.58 9.94
N GLY A 26 -21.84 -17.25 10.97
CA GLY A 26 -21.69 -16.72 12.32
C GLY A 26 -20.26 -16.25 12.59
N SER A 27 -19.96 -15.92 13.85
CA SER A 27 -18.65 -15.42 14.28
C SER A 27 -17.62 -16.52 14.59
N THR A 28 -17.90 -17.79 14.29
CA THR A 28 -17.01 -18.91 14.62
C THR A 28 -16.99 -19.96 13.52
N GLY A 29 -15.78 -20.43 13.18
CA GLY A 29 -15.56 -21.53 12.24
C GLY A 29 -15.57 -21.10 10.78
N ALA A 30 -14.74 -21.77 9.98
CA ALA A 30 -14.73 -21.59 8.53
C ALA A 30 -16.03 -22.13 7.91
N LYS A 31 -16.51 -21.46 6.87
CA LYS A 31 -17.71 -21.85 6.13
C LYS A 31 -17.48 -21.87 4.64
N VAL A 32 -17.83 -23.00 4.03
CA VAL A 32 -17.74 -23.21 2.58
C VAL A 32 -19.08 -22.86 1.92
N TYR A 33 -18.98 -22.15 0.81
CA TYR A 33 -20.07 -21.80 -0.09
C TYR A 33 -19.75 -22.38 -1.47
N GLU A 34 -20.52 -23.39 -1.86
CA GLU A 34 -20.35 -24.06 -3.15
C GLU A 34 -20.80 -23.14 -4.28
N ALA A 35 -19.97 -22.96 -5.30
CA ALA A 35 -20.20 -21.98 -6.35
C ALA A 35 -21.41 -22.36 -7.23
N GLU A 36 -21.68 -23.65 -7.42
CA GLU A 36 -22.82 -24.13 -8.20
C GLU A 36 -24.19 -23.83 -7.56
N ASN A 37 -24.19 -23.46 -6.27
CA ASN A 37 -25.38 -22.98 -5.56
C ASN A 37 -25.53 -21.44 -5.62
N GLY A 38 -24.64 -20.74 -6.35
CA GLY A 38 -24.71 -19.31 -6.59
C GLY A 38 -25.69 -18.92 -7.71
N VAL A 39 -25.94 -17.63 -7.87
CA VAL A 39 -26.70 -17.09 -9.01
C VAL A 39 -25.74 -16.93 -10.18
N LEU A 40 -25.96 -17.71 -11.24
CA LEU A 40 -25.12 -17.73 -12.43
C LEU A 40 -25.60 -16.70 -13.46
N ASN A 41 -24.67 -15.95 -14.04
CA ASN A 41 -24.91 -15.06 -15.17
C ASN A 41 -23.84 -15.33 -16.23
N GLY A 42 -24.23 -15.82 -17.41
CA GLY A 42 -23.31 -16.23 -18.48
C GLY A 42 -22.51 -17.50 -18.20
N THR A 43 -22.41 -17.92 -16.93
CA THR A 43 -21.71 -19.12 -16.47
C THR A 43 -22.64 -20.34 -16.35
N THR A 44 -22.06 -21.54 -16.25
CA THR A 44 -22.79 -22.82 -16.11
C THR A 44 -22.12 -23.76 -15.11
N VAL A 45 -22.88 -24.72 -14.59
CA VAL A 45 -22.37 -25.79 -13.72
C VAL A 45 -21.83 -26.94 -14.55
N ALA A 46 -20.66 -27.46 -14.20
CA ALA A 46 -20.04 -28.64 -14.81
C ALA A 46 -19.51 -29.63 -13.76
N THR A 47 -19.20 -30.85 -14.20
CA THR A 47 -18.75 -31.97 -13.34
C THR A 47 -17.62 -32.79 -13.96
N GLU A 48 -17.00 -32.28 -15.04
CA GLU A 48 -16.00 -33.03 -15.82
C GLU A 48 -14.63 -33.08 -15.13
N GLN A 49 -14.22 -31.98 -14.50
CA GLN A 49 -12.98 -31.90 -13.73
C GLN A 49 -13.15 -32.63 -12.39
N ALA A 50 -12.53 -33.81 -12.24
CA ALA A 50 -12.63 -34.58 -11.00
C ALA A 50 -12.10 -33.83 -9.77
N GLY A 51 -12.68 -34.13 -8.60
CA GLY A 51 -12.20 -33.63 -7.30
C GLY A 51 -12.84 -32.32 -6.81
N PHE A 52 -13.96 -31.88 -7.38
CA PHE A 52 -14.77 -30.77 -6.88
C PHE A 52 -15.45 -31.11 -5.53
N THR A 53 -15.90 -30.11 -4.78
CA THR A 53 -16.77 -30.25 -3.61
C THR A 53 -18.24 -30.07 -3.98
N GLY A 54 -19.15 -30.42 -3.08
CA GLY A 54 -20.58 -30.34 -3.38
C GLY A 54 -21.03 -31.24 -4.54
N THR A 55 -21.72 -30.64 -5.51
CA THR A 55 -22.38 -31.32 -6.64
C THR A 55 -21.78 -30.98 -8.00
N GLY A 56 -20.90 -30.00 -8.07
CA GLY A 56 -20.20 -29.59 -9.29
C GLY A 56 -19.30 -28.39 -9.05
N TYR A 57 -19.03 -27.64 -10.10
CA TYR A 57 -18.31 -26.37 -10.05
C TYR A 57 -18.83 -25.44 -11.15
N VAL A 58 -18.50 -24.16 -11.08
CA VAL A 58 -18.87 -23.16 -12.08
C VAL A 58 -17.76 -22.97 -13.11
N THR A 59 -18.15 -22.93 -14.38
CA THR A 59 -17.31 -22.68 -15.55
C THR A 59 -18.02 -21.75 -16.55
N GLY A 60 -17.39 -21.46 -17.69
CA GLY A 60 -17.95 -20.59 -18.74
C GLY A 60 -17.74 -19.11 -18.45
N PHE A 61 -16.63 -18.75 -17.81
CA PHE A 61 -16.19 -17.36 -17.66
C PHE A 61 -15.50 -16.92 -18.95
N GLU A 62 -16.25 -16.42 -19.93
CA GLU A 62 -15.75 -16.09 -21.26
C GLU A 62 -15.93 -14.60 -21.58
N ASP A 63 -17.13 -14.07 -21.34
CA ASP A 63 -17.48 -12.67 -21.52
C ASP A 63 -17.23 -11.86 -20.23
N ALA A 64 -16.92 -10.57 -20.39
CA ALA A 64 -16.60 -9.67 -19.28
C ALA A 64 -17.73 -9.50 -18.24
N THR A 65 -18.98 -9.83 -18.61
CA THR A 65 -20.14 -9.77 -17.71
C THR A 65 -20.44 -11.09 -17.01
N ASP A 66 -19.75 -12.17 -17.37
CA ASP A 66 -19.99 -13.49 -16.81
C ASP A 66 -19.56 -13.52 -15.35
N LYS A 67 -20.41 -14.08 -14.51
CA LYS A 67 -20.17 -14.15 -13.07
C LYS A 67 -20.93 -15.26 -12.38
N VAL A 68 -20.47 -15.56 -11.16
CA VAL A 68 -21.27 -16.22 -10.12
C VAL A 68 -21.43 -15.25 -8.96
N THR A 69 -22.68 -15.04 -8.53
CA THR A 69 -23.02 -14.24 -7.34
C THR A 69 -23.36 -15.18 -6.19
N ILE A 70 -22.58 -15.11 -5.13
CA ILE A 70 -22.77 -15.89 -3.90
C ILE A 70 -23.47 -14.99 -2.88
N ASN A 71 -24.67 -15.40 -2.44
CA ASN A 71 -25.43 -14.68 -1.43
C ASN A 71 -24.98 -15.12 -0.03
N LEU A 72 -24.57 -14.16 0.79
CA LEU A 72 -24.01 -14.37 2.12
C LEU A 72 -24.93 -13.72 3.16
N ASP A 73 -25.41 -14.49 4.12
CA ASP A 73 -26.18 -13.97 5.26
C ASP A 73 -25.32 -13.96 6.53
N CYS A 74 -24.87 -12.79 6.96
CA CYS A 74 -24.00 -12.60 8.11
C CYS A 74 -24.82 -12.33 9.38
N GLN A 75 -24.68 -13.17 10.41
CA GLN A 75 -25.48 -13.08 11.63
C GLN A 75 -24.74 -12.36 12.75
N GLY A 76 -25.49 -11.61 13.57
CA GLY A 76 -25.03 -10.89 14.74
C GLY A 76 -24.74 -9.41 14.47
N GLU A 77 -24.69 -8.61 15.53
CA GLU A 77 -24.64 -7.15 15.42
C GLU A 77 -23.37 -6.63 14.73
N GLY A 78 -23.57 -5.69 13.81
CA GLY A 78 -22.49 -4.92 13.18
C GLY A 78 -21.74 -5.62 12.05
N GLN A 79 -20.74 -4.93 11.50
CA GLN A 79 -19.90 -5.46 10.43
C GLN A 79 -18.88 -6.45 10.98
N LYS A 80 -18.53 -7.47 10.18
CA LYS A 80 -17.62 -8.53 10.57
C LYS A 80 -16.64 -8.84 9.45
N LEU A 81 -15.37 -8.98 9.82
CA LEU A 81 -14.28 -9.25 8.89
C LEU A 81 -14.08 -10.76 8.73
N PHE A 82 -13.92 -11.21 7.49
CA PHE A 82 -13.66 -12.60 7.14
C PHE A 82 -12.50 -12.71 6.16
N ASP A 83 -11.64 -13.70 6.36
CA ASP A 83 -10.66 -14.12 5.38
C ASP A 83 -11.38 -14.91 4.28
N LEU A 84 -11.14 -14.53 3.02
CA LEU A 84 -11.72 -15.14 1.84
C LEU A 84 -10.70 -16.03 1.15
N ASN A 85 -11.06 -17.29 0.93
CA ASN A 85 -10.28 -18.22 0.13
C ASN A 85 -11.13 -18.78 -1.01
N ILE A 86 -10.59 -18.80 -2.23
CA ILE A 86 -11.25 -19.35 -3.42
C ILE A 86 -10.63 -20.71 -3.74
N ARG A 87 -11.47 -21.73 -3.89
CA ARG A 87 -11.09 -23.02 -4.45
C ARG A 87 -11.32 -23.00 -5.96
N TYR A 88 -10.25 -23.11 -6.72
CA TYR A 88 -10.26 -22.93 -8.18
C TYR A 88 -9.42 -23.99 -8.89
N ALA A 89 -9.60 -24.13 -10.20
CA ALA A 89 -8.66 -24.85 -11.06
C ALA A 89 -8.23 -23.98 -12.25
N GLY A 90 -6.93 -23.71 -12.34
CA GLY A 90 -6.28 -22.95 -13.41
C GLY A 90 -5.80 -23.81 -14.57
N ILE A 91 -6.66 -24.73 -15.05
CA ILE A 91 -6.30 -25.75 -16.06
C ILE A 91 -5.97 -25.16 -17.44
N TYR A 92 -6.32 -23.90 -17.67
CA TYR A 92 -6.03 -23.16 -18.90
C TYR A 92 -4.79 -22.26 -18.78
N GLY A 93 -3.92 -22.53 -17.78
CA GLY A 93 -2.78 -21.69 -17.42
C GLY A 93 -3.17 -20.55 -16.48
N GLU A 94 -2.21 -19.73 -16.07
CA GLU A 94 -2.41 -18.61 -15.16
C GLU A 94 -3.49 -17.63 -15.67
N LYS A 95 -4.38 -17.21 -14.77
CA LYS A 95 -5.48 -16.27 -15.02
C LYS A 95 -5.64 -15.27 -13.89
N ARG A 96 -6.52 -14.30 -14.12
CA ARG A 96 -6.98 -13.35 -13.11
C ARG A 96 -8.50 -13.32 -13.09
N THR A 97 -9.07 -13.11 -11.90
CA THR A 97 -10.51 -12.91 -11.68
C THR A 97 -10.73 -11.68 -10.81
N ASN A 98 -11.94 -11.13 -10.83
CA ASN A 98 -12.33 -10.02 -9.97
C ASN A 98 -13.34 -10.49 -8.91
N VAL A 99 -13.07 -10.14 -7.66
CA VAL A 99 -14.00 -10.30 -6.53
C VAL A 99 -14.65 -8.95 -6.24
N ILE A 100 -15.97 -8.93 -6.16
CA ILE A 100 -16.74 -7.70 -5.84
C ILE A 100 -17.69 -8.00 -4.67
N LEU A 101 -17.50 -7.29 -3.56
CA LEU A 101 -18.38 -7.36 -2.40
C LEU A 101 -19.43 -6.26 -2.46
N ASN A 102 -20.72 -6.61 -2.34
CA ASN A 102 -21.86 -5.70 -2.27
C ASN A 102 -21.90 -4.65 -3.40
N GLY A 103 -21.42 -5.00 -4.60
CA GLY A 103 -21.35 -4.07 -5.74
C GLY A 103 -20.30 -2.96 -5.61
N GLY A 104 -19.35 -3.10 -4.67
CA GLY A 104 -18.24 -2.17 -4.47
C GLY A 104 -17.14 -2.26 -5.54
N ALA A 105 -15.94 -1.82 -5.19
CA ALA A 105 -14.78 -1.91 -6.08
C ALA A 105 -14.35 -3.37 -6.31
N ALA A 106 -13.82 -3.65 -7.50
CA ALA A 106 -13.26 -4.95 -7.82
C ALA A 106 -11.89 -5.13 -7.18
N SER A 107 -11.69 -6.29 -6.54
CA SER A 107 -10.38 -6.77 -6.10
C SER A 107 -9.91 -7.88 -7.03
N GLU A 108 -8.76 -7.69 -7.65
CA GLU A 108 -8.19 -8.68 -8.56
C GLU A 108 -7.49 -9.79 -7.79
N VAL A 109 -7.72 -11.04 -8.21
CA VAL A 109 -7.09 -12.24 -7.64
C VAL A 109 -6.34 -13.00 -8.73
N LEU A 110 -5.06 -13.28 -8.49
CA LEU A 110 -4.24 -14.13 -9.37
C LEU A 110 -4.57 -15.61 -9.14
N LEU A 111 -4.94 -16.30 -10.21
CA LEU A 111 -5.17 -17.73 -10.24
C LEU A 111 -3.99 -18.40 -10.96
N ALA A 112 -3.05 -18.96 -10.19
CA ALA A 112 -1.89 -19.64 -10.75
C ALA A 112 -2.28 -20.83 -11.64
N ALA A 113 -1.42 -21.21 -12.57
CA ALA A 113 -1.64 -22.40 -13.39
C ALA A 113 -1.64 -23.65 -12.50
N THR A 114 -2.66 -24.50 -12.63
CA THR A 114 -2.77 -25.75 -11.87
C THR A 114 -3.35 -26.86 -12.73
N GLU A 115 -2.88 -28.10 -12.54
CA GLU A 115 -3.46 -29.28 -13.20
C GLU A 115 -4.77 -29.73 -12.53
N THR A 116 -4.93 -29.40 -11.26
CA THR A 116 -6.07 -29.78 -10.42
C THR A 116 -6.54 -28.59 -9.57
N TRP A 117 -7.46 -28.85 -8.64
CA TRP A 117 -7.94 -27.87 -7.68
C TRP A 117 -6.83 -27.36 -6.76
N ALA A 118 -6.81 -26.05 -6.54
CA ALA A 118 -5.97 -25.36 -5.57
C ALA A 118 -6.80 -24.32 -4.81
N ASN A 119 -6.21 -23.78 -3.76
CA ASN A 119 -6.77 -22.70 -2.97
C ASN A 119 -5.93 -21.45 -3.15
N VAL A 120 -6.58 -20.30 -3.20
CA VAL A 120 -5.92 -18.99 -3.20
C VAL A 120 -6.61 -18.07 -2.20
N SER A 121 -5.82 -17.35 -1.41
CA SER A 121 -6.35 -16.25 -0.61
C SER A 121 -6.77 -15.12 -1.54
N ALA A 122 -8.00 -14.66 -1.38
CA ALA A 122 -8.54 -13.49 -2.07
C ALA A 122 -8.68 -12.30 -1.11
N GLY A 123 -7.80 -12.25 -0.09
CA GLY A 123 -7.80 -11.19 0.91
C GLY A 123 -8.90 -11.35 1.96
N GLN A 124 -9.42 -10.22 2.41
CA GLN A 124 -10.42 -10.14 3.47
C GLN A 124 -11.66 -9.40 2.97
N VAL A 125 -12.83 -9.76 3.49
CA VAL A 125 -14.11 -9.14 3.17
C VAL A 125 -14.83 -8.71 4.44
N LEU A 126 -15.30 -7.47 4.47
CA LEU A 126 -16.07 -6.91 5.58
C LEU A 126 -17.58 -7.05 5.28
N LEU A 127 -18.21 -8.04 5.87
CA LEU A 127 -19.65 -8.28 5.69
C LEU A 127 -20.47 -7.39 6.61
N ASN A 128 -21.54 -6.79 6.07
CA ASN A 128 -22.57 -6.13 6.85
C ASN A 128 -23.43 -7.17 7.59
N GLU A 129 -24.12 -6.77 8.66
CA GLU A 129 -25.17 -7.61 9.24
C GLU A 129 -26.27 -7.90 8.20
N GLY A 130 -26.71 -9.15 8.15
CA GLY A 130 -27.71 -9.65 7.21
C GLY A 130 -27.15 -9.95 5.81
N ASN A 131 -27.91 -9.59 4.79
CA ASN A 131 -27.63 -9.99 3.41
C ASN A 131 -26.47 -9.21 2.78
N ASN A 132 -25.54 -9.95 2.21
CA ASN A 132 -24.42 -9.48 1.41
C ASN A 132 -24.33 -10.29 0.12
N THR A 133 -23.66 -9.75 -0.89
CA THR A 133 -23.37 -10.45 -2.15
C THR A 133 -21.89 -10.43 -2.43
N LEU A 134 -21.32 -11.57 -2.81
CA LEU A 134 -19.96 -11.68 -3.29
C LEU A 134 -19.98 -12.21 -4.71
N ASP A 135 -19.56 -11.36 -5.65
CA ASP A 135 -19.47 -11.71 -7.06
C ASP A 135 -18.04 -12.15 -7.38
N ILE A 136 -17.90 -13.28 -8.06
CA ILE A 136 -16.68 -13.65 -8.80
C ILE A 136 -16.99 -13.40 -10.27
N VAL A 137 -16.34 -12.40 -10.85
CA VAL A 137 -16.60 -11.89 -12.20
C VAL A 137 -15.42 -12.21 -13.12
N THR A 138 -15.71 -12.49 -14.39
CA THR A 138 -14.69 -12.60 -15.43
C THR A 138 -13.76 -11.40 -15.42
N HIS A 139 -12.46 -11.68 -15.30
CA HIS A 139 -11.40 -10.78 -15.73
C HIS A 139 -10.71 -11.35 -16.96
N TRP A 140 -9.69 -12.19 -16.79
CA TRP A 140 -9.10 -12.91 -17.95
C TRP A 140 -9.98 -14.07 -18.43
N GLY A 141 -10.89 -14.55 -17.58
CA GLY A 141 -11.77 -15.69 -17.86
C GLY A 141 -11.03 -17.03 -17.89
N TRP A 142 -11.67 -18.07 -18.43
CA TRP A 142 -11.08 -19.40 -18.65
C TRP A 142 -10.46 -20.02 -17.37
N TYR A 143 -11.29 -20.20 -16.35
CA TYR A 143 -10.96 -20.89 -15.10
C TYR A 143 -12.20 -21.59 -14.54
N LEU A 144 -11.99 -22.50 -13.59
CA LEU A 144 -13.06 -23.20 -12.88
C LEU A 144 -13.12 -22.72 -11.43
N ILE A 145 -14.31 -22.42 -10.92
CA ILE A 145 -14.53 -22.03 -9.52
C ILE A 145 -15.40 -23.10 -8.87
N ASP A 146 -14.86 -23.74 -7.84
CA ASP A 146 -15.55 -24.80 -7.10
C ASP A 146 -16.33 -24.22 -5.93
N SER A 147 -15.64 -23.50 -5.05
CA SER A 147 -16.24 -22.93 -3.85
C SER A 147 -15.46 -21.73 -3.34
N ILE A 148 -16.08 -20.96 -2.46
CA ILE A 148 -15.37 -20.03 -1.58
C ILE A 148 -15.44 -20.53 -0.15
N THR A 149 -14.43 -20.20 0.65
CA THR A 149 -14.44 -20.37 2.09
C THR A 149 -14.29 -19.02 2.75
N LEU A 150 -15.20 -18.71 3.67
CA LEU A 150 -15.12 -17.55 4.55
C LEU A 150 -14.78 -18.03 5.96
N THR A 151 -13.71 -17.48 6.53
CA THR A 151 -13.31 -17.75 7.91
C THR A 151 -13.34 -16.45 8.69
N PRO A 152 -14.01 -16.35 9.85
CA PRO A 152 -13.94 -15.14 10.67
C PRO A 152 -12.48 -14.77 10.91
N THR A 153 -12.10 -13.55 10.55
CA THR A 153 -10.73 -13.09 10.76
C THR A 153 -10.45 -13.06 12.25
N GLU A 154 -9.33 -13.65 12.66
CA GLU A 154 -8.88 -13.55 14.05
C GLU A 154 -8.53 -12.10 14.37
N ALA A 155 -9.09 -11.57 15.46
CA ALA A 155 -8.77 -10.23 15.92
C ALA A 155 -7.26 -10.11 16.17
N ARG A 156 -6.66 -9.06 15.63
CA ARG A 156 -5.23 -8.80 15.75
C ARG A 156 -4.89 -8.55 17.20
N GLY A 157 -3.98 -9.39 17.71
CA GLY A 157 -3.41 -9.21 19.04
C GLY A 157 -2.58 -7.93 19.17
N PRO A 158 -2.09 -7.61 20.38
CA PRO A 158 -1.18 -6.49 20.57
C PRO A 158 0.12 -6.70 19.77
N HIS A 159 0.57 -5.64 19.09
CA HIS A 159 1.78 -5.69 18.27
C HIS A 159 3.05 -5.94 19.11
N ASN A 160 3.98 -6.71 18.56
CA ASN A 160 5.25 -7.09 19.19
C ASN A 160 6.46 -6.28 18.72
N VAL A 161 6.26 -4.97 18.54
CA VAL A 161 7.26 -4.05 17.96
C VAL A 161 8.49 -3.90 18.86
N ASN A 162 9.67 -4.00 18.25
CA ASN A 162 10.96 -3.80 18.90
C ASN A 162 11.02 -2.48 19.68
N THR A 163 11.70 -2.49 20.82
CA THR A 163 11.72 -1.34 21.74
C THR A 163 12.78 -0.31 21.43
N ALA A 164 13.78 -0.65 20.63
CA ALA A 164 14.93 0.18 20.32
C ALA A 164 15.10 0.32 18.81
N LEU A 165 15.62 1.46 18.39
CA LEU A 165 16.08 1.69 17.02
C LEU A 165 17.28 0.80 16.70
N VAL A 166 17.46 0.46 15.42
CA VAL A 166 18.57 -0.37 14.93
C VAL A 166 19.93 0.28 15.16
N ASN A 167 20.01 1.61 15.09
CA ASN A 167 21.22 2.35 15.46
C ASN A 167 21.32 2.47 16.99
N ALA A 168 22.23 1.71 17.60
CA ALA A 168 22.48 1.76 19.04
C ALA A 168 22.99 3.13 19.55
N LYS A 169 23.44 4.02 18.65
CA LYS A 169 23.87 5.39 18.94
C LYS A 169 22.79 6.44 18.68
N SER A 170 21.55 6.05 18.35
CA SER A 170 20.45 6.99 18.13
C SER A 170 20.34 8.03 19.24
N ASN A 171 20.15 9.29 18.87
CA ASN A 171 20.13 10.41 19.79
C ASN A 171 18.79 10.47 20.58
N ALA A 172 18.69 11.40 21.52
CA ALA A 172 17.51 11.52 22.38
C ALA A 172 16.23 11.82 21.57
N ASP A 173 16.31 12.69 20.56
CA ASP A 173 15.16 13.09 19.76
C ASP A 173 14.62 11.93 18.90
N ALA A 174 15.49 11.13 18.29
CA ALA A 174 15.09 9.96 17.50
C ALA A 174 14.46 8.88 18.39
N ASN A 175 15.03 8.64 19.58
CA ASN A 175 14.44 7.70 20.54
C ASN A 175 13.10 8.18 21.10
N ALA A 176 12.93 9.49 21.32
CA ALA A 176 11.66 10.09 21.73
C ALA A 176 10.60 9.91 20.64
N LEU A 177 10.96 10.19 19.37
CA LEU A 177 10.08 9.97 18.22
C LEU A 177 9.66 8.51 18.14
N TYR A 178 10.62 7.58 18.16
CA TYR A 178 10.32 6.15 18.06
C TYR A 178 9.44 5.66 19.21
N THR A 179 9.69 6.13 20.43
CA THR A 179 8.86 5.85 21.61
C THR A 179 7.43 6.34 21.41
N TYR A 180 7.25 7.57 20.93
CA TYR A 180 5.94 8.14 20.64
C TYR A 180 5.20 7.34 19.57
N LEU A 181 5.85 7.05 18.43
CA LEU A 181 5.28 6.26 17.35
C LEU A 181 4.81 4.88 17.84
N ARG A 182 5.62 4.20 18.67
CA ARG A 182 5.22 2.93 19.29
C ARG A 182 4.04 3.06 20.25
N SER A 183 3.88 4.20 20.92
CA SER A 183 2.81 4.40 21.91
C SER A 183 1.41 4.50 21.27
N ILE A 184 1.36 4.99 20.03
CA ILE A 184 0.13 5.19 19.25
C ILE A 184 -0.15 4.04 18.26
N TYR A 185 0.86 3.24 17.91
CA TYR A 185 0.72 2.15 16.94
C TYR A 185 -0.33 1.13 17.38
N GLY A 186 -1.27 0.81 16.48
CA GLY A 186 -2.43 -0.03 16.79
C GLY A 186 -3.62 0.69 17.43
N LYS A 187 -3.51 1.99 17.74
CA LYS A 187 -4.57 2.78 18.41
C LYS A 187 -5.02 3.97 17.58
N ASN A 188 -4.10 4.58 16.85
CA ASN A 188 -4.32 5.75 16.02
C ASN A 188 -3.43 5.68 14.78
N ILE A 189 -3.75 6.54 13.80
CA ILE A 189 -2.94 6.80 12.62
C ILE A 189 -2.56 8.28 12.57
N LEU A 190 -1.31 8.61 12.27
CA LEU A 190 -0.92 10.00 12.03
C LEU A 190 -1.34 10.45 10.64
N SER A 191 -1.92 11.64 10.54
CA SER A 191 -2.12 12.33 9.27
C SER A 191 -0.80 12.86 8.73
N GLY A 192 -0.54 12.62 7.45
CA GLY A 192 0.68 13.06 6.78
C GLY A 192 0.41 13.64 5.39
N GLN A 193 1.29 14.53 4.98
CA GLN A 193 1.23 15.18 3.67
C GLN A 193 2.63 15.36 3.08
N GLN A 194 2.77 15.05 1.79
CA GLN A 194 3.97 15.39 1.02
C GLN A 194 3.99 16.90 0.76
N GLU A 195 5.14 17.52 1.06
CA GLU A 195 5.45 18.96 0.98
C GLU A 195 4.66 19.88 1.95
N LEU A 196 5.33 20.91 2.46
CA LEU A 196 4.78 21.83 3.45
C LEU A 196 3.68 22.73 2.89
N ASN A 197 3.80 23.13 1.62
CA ASN A 197 2.77 23.92 0.90
C ASN A 197 1.41 23.20 0.85
N TYR A 198 1.39 21.89 0.57
CA TYR A 198 0.17 21.10 0.55
C TYR A 198 -0.35 20.84 1.96
N ALA A 199 0.53 20.69 2.96
CA ALA A 199 0.09 20.63 4.36
C ALA A 199 -0.62 21.92 4.81
N ASN A 200 -0.16 23.08 4.31
CA ASN A 200 -0.84 24.36 4.52
C ASN A 200 -2.15 24.44 3.74
N TRP A 201 -2.19 23.96 2.49
CA TRP A 201 -3.43 23.88 1.71
C TRP A 201 -4.50 23.03 2.41
N VAL A 202 -4.13 21.89 3.01
CA VAL A 202 -5.06 21.07 3.80
C VAL A 202 -5.62 21.89 4.97
N ASN A 203 -4.78 22.61 5.71
CA ASN A 203 -5.25 23.49 6.79
C ASN A 203 -6.21 24.58 6.29
N GLU A 204 -5.86 25.27 5.21
CA GLU A 204 -6.69 26.33 4.62
C GLU A 204 -8.05 25.80 4.12
N THR A 205 -8.07 24.55 3.64
CA THR A 205 -9.26 23.92 3.03
C THR A 205 -10.21 23.31 4.07
N ILE A 206 -9.67 22.65 5.09
CA ILE A 206 -10.47 21.87 6.06
C ILE A 206 -10.26 22.25 7.53
N GLY A 207 -9.35 23.19 7.83
CA GLY A 207 -9.12 23.70 9.19
C GLY A 207 -8.30 22.78 10.10
N LYS A 208 -7.71 21.70 9.56
CA LYS A 208 -6.84 20.76 10.28
C LYS A 208 -5.47 20.68 9.61
N SER A 209 -4.40 20.60 10.39
CA SER A 209 -3.03 20.45 9.87
C SER A 209 -2.53 19.01 9.97
N PRO A 210 -1.88 18.46 8.94
CA PRO A 210 -1.21 17.16 9.03
C PRO A 210 -0.19 17.13 10.17
N ALA A 211 -0.19 16.04 10.95
CA ALA A 211 0.78 15.80 12.02
C ALA A 211 2.21 15.62 11.46
N LEU A 212 2.31 14.95 10.30
CA LEU A 212 3.54 14.64 9.61
C LEU A 212 3.64 15.44 8.30
N VAL A 213 4.84 15.96 8.01
CA VAL A 213 5.18 16.49 6.68
C VAL A 213 6.37 15.70 6.14
N SER A 214 6.23 15.24 4.90
CA SER A 214 7.31 14.59 4.16
C SER A 214 7.95 15.58 3.18
N VAL A 215 9.27 15.63 3.14
CA VAL A 215 10.06 16.49 2.22
C VAL A 215 11.05 15.65 1.42
N ASP A 216 11.53 16.17 0.30
CA ASP A 216 12.41 15.43 -0.61
C ASP A 216 13.77 16.11 -0.80
N LEU A 217 14.86 15.35 -0.61
CA LEU A 217 16.22 15.84 -0.83
C LEU A 217 16.67 15.79 -2.31
N MET A 218 15.77 15.45 -3.24
CA MET A 218 16.00 15.38 -4.69
C MET A 218 16.88 16.52 -5.22
N ASP A 219 16.53 17.76 -4.90
CA ASP A 219 17.16 18.98 -5.43
C ASP A 219 18.55 19.26 -4.85
N TYR A 220 18.98 18.49 -3.84
CA TYR A 220 20.36 18.48 -3.32
C TYR A 220 21.25 17.42 -3.98
N SER A 221 20.71 16.54 -4.82
CA SER A 221 21.51 15.58 -5.59
C SER A 221 22.54 16.34 -6.45
N PRO A 222 23.85 16.05 -6.36
CA PRO A 222 24.87 16.84 -7.08
C PRO A 222 24.62 16.94 -8.59
N SER A 223 24.12 15.88 -9.23
CA SER A 223 23.78 15.90 -10.66
C SER A 223 22.68 16.91 -11.02
N ARG A 224 21.77 17.24 -10.11
CA ARG A 224 20.76 18.30 -10.29
C ARG A 224 21.30 19.66 -9.91
N VAL A 225 22.09 19.75 -8.83
CA VAL A 225 22.75 20.99 -8.39
C VAL A 225 23.68 21.55 -9.47
N GLU A 226 24.44 20.67 -10.15
CA GLU A 226 25.27 21.01 -11.32
C GLU A 226 24.48 21.68 -12.46
N ARG A 227 23.16 21.50 -12.47
CA ARG A 227 22.21 22.04 -13.46
C ARG A 227 21.33 23.16 -12.89
N GLY A 228 21.65 23.65 -11.69
CA GLY A 228 21.10 24.88 -11.11
C GLY A 228 19.90 24.71 -10.17
N THR A 229 19.61 23.49 -9.70
CA THR A 229 18.54 23.28 -8.72
C THR A 229 18.93 23.79 -7.34
N VAL A 230 17.93 24.24 -6.57
CA VAL A 230 18.11 24.76 -5.22
C VAL A 230 17.07 24.10 -4.34
N GLY A 231 17.49 23.22 -3.44
CA GLY A 231 16.59 22.55 -2.50
C GLY A 231 16.19 23.46 -1.33
N THR A 232 14.93 23.33 -0.89
CA THR A 232 14.34 24.01 0.30
C THR A 232 13.88 23.03 1.38
N ALA A 233 14.04 21.73 1.15
CA ALA A 233 13.48 20.68 2.00
C ALA A 233 14.01 20.71 3.44
N VAL A 234 15.26 21.13 3.66
CA VAL A 234 15.82 21.24 5.03
C VAL A 234 15.10 22.33 5.81
N GLU A 235 14.91 23.51 5.20
CA GLU A 235 14.22 24.63 5.82
C GLU A 235 12.75 24.30 6.11
N GLU A 236 12.07 23.64 5.17
CA GLU A 236 10.67 23.21 5.33
C GLU A 236 10.50 22.17 6.45
N ALA A 237 11.41 21.20 6.54
CA ALA A 237 11.44 20.22 7.63
C ALA A 237 11.62 20.89 8.99
N ILE A 238 12.54 21.86 9.10
CA ILE A 238 12.76 22.62 10.35
C ILE A 238 11.50 23.42 10.71
N ILE A 239 10.87 24.10 9.75
CA ILE A 239 9.63 24.86 10.00
C ILE A 239 8.52 23.96 10.56
N HIS A 240 8.29 22.78 9.97
CA HIS A 240 7.27 21.86 10.47
C HIS A 240 7.64 21.29 11.85
N HIS A 241 8.92 20.97 12.06
CA HIS A 241 9.42 20.55 13.35
C HIS A 241 9.26 21.64 14.42
N GLU A 242 9.52 22.91 14.15
CA GLU A 242 9.32 24.00 15.12
C GLU A 242 7.86 24.16 15.55
N ARG A 243 6.91 23.78 14.69
CA ARG A 243 5.47 23.74 14.99
C ARG A 243 5.04 22.52 15.83
N GLY A 244 5.98 21.69 16.26
CA GLY A 244 5.71 20.43 16.99
C GLY A 244 5.43 19.24 16.07
N GLY A 245 5.56 19.39 14.76
CA GLY A 245 5.31 18.34 13.79
C GLY A 245 6.36 17.23 13.75
N ILE A 246 6.01 16.14 13.07
CA ILE A 246 6.90 15.01 12.74
C ILE A 246 7.39 15.16 11.30
N VAL A 247 8.67 14.86 11.06
CA VAL A 247 9.30 15.02 9.74
C VAL A 247 9.63 13.66 9.14
N SER A 248 9.17 13.44 7.91
CA SER A 248 9.64 12.39 7.02
C SER A 248 10.49 12.98 5.91
N VAL A 249 11.50 12.25 5.47
CA VAL A 249 12.39 12.68 4.39
C VAL A 249 12.61 11.51 3.43
N LEU A 250 12.27 11.72 2.17
CA LEU A 250 12.65 10.81 1.07
C LEU A 250 13.73 11.44 0.20
N TRP A 251 14.23 10.65 -0.76
CA TRP A 251 15.22 11.14 -1.71
C TRP A 251 15.00 10.51 -3.09
N HIS A 252 14.42 11.28 -4.02
CA HIS A 252 14.50 10.95 -5.44
C HIS A 252 15.93 11.17 -5.94
N TRP A 253 16.78 10.15 -5.75
CA TRP A 253 18.20 10.22 -6.06
C TRP A 253 18.41 10.29 -7.56
N ASN A 254 18.70 11.47 -8.09
CA ASN A 254 19.01 11.63 -9.50
C ASN A 254 20.39 11.06 -9.79
N ALA A 255 20.48 10.10 -10.72
CA ALA A 255 21.71 9.34 -10.97
C ALA A 255 22.93 10.27 -11.13
N PRO A 256 24.10 9.92 -10.54
CA PRO A 256 25.26 10.80 -10.52
C PRO A 256 25.85 11.06 -11.91
N THR A 257 25.68 10.10 -12.82
CA THR A 257 26.17 10.12 -14.21
C THR A 257 25.28 9.24 -15.08
N GLY A 258 25.56 9.15 -16.38
CA GLY A 258 24.82 8.28 -17.30
C GLY A 258 23.43 8.81 -17.64
N LEU A 259 23.18 10.11 -17.47
CA LEU A 259 21.89 10.74 -17.77
C LEU A 259 21.76 10.91 -19.28
N TYR A 260 20.67 10.41 -19.85
CA TYR A 260 20.44 10.51 -21.30
C TYR A 260 20.25 11.95 -21.76
N ASP A 261 19.51 12.73 -20.96
CA ASP A 261 19.20 14.14 -21.21
C ASP A 261 18.66 14.41 -22.62
N THR A 262 17.68 13.60 -23.03
CA THR A 262 16.97 13.75 -24.31
C THR A 262 15.68 14.54 -24.11
N GLU A 263 14.98 14.85 -25.21
CA GLU A 263 13.68 15.54 -25.15
C GLU A 263 12.65 14.73 -24.36
N GLU A 264 12.64 13.41 -24.54
CA GLU A 264 11.74 12.47 -23.86
C GLU A 264 12.21 12.12 -22.44
N ASN A 265 13.52 12.09 -22.20
CA ASN A 265 14.14 11.72 -20.92
C ASN A 265 15.13 12.81 -20.47
N LYS A 266 14.58 13.95 -20.06
CA LYS A 266 15.34 15.11 -19.60
C LYS A 266 16.11 14.78 -18.31
N TRP A 267 17.24 15.46 -18.09
CA TRP A 267 18.10 15.23 -16.92
C TRP A 267 17.39 15.26 -15.56
N TRP A 268 16.32 16.06 -15.42
CA TRP A 268 15.59 16.22 -14.15
C TRP A 268 14.73 15.01 -13.81
N SER A 269 14.54 14.08 -14.75
CA SER A 269 13.92 12.76 -14.57
C SER A 269 14.95 11.68 -14.23
N GLY A 270 16.20 12.04 -13.96
CA GLY A 270 17.35 11.14 -13.87
C GLY A 270 17.37 10.16 -12.69
N PHE A 271 16.37 10.21 -11.82
CA PHE A 271 16.13 9.17 -10.82
C PHE A 271 15.46 7.93 -11.45
N TYR A 272 14.74 8.07 -12.57
CA TYR A 272 14.14 6.95 -13.27
C TYR A 272 15.16 6.12 -14.05
N THR A 273 15.01 4.79 -14.02
CA THR A 273 15.71 3.81 -14.86
C THR A 273 15.62 4.16 -16.34
N ARG A 274 14.47 4.66 -16.81
CA ARG A 274 14.29 5.05 -18.23
C ARG A 274 15.12 6.27 -18.65
N ALA A 275 15.65 7.04 -17.71
CA ALA A 275 16.34 8.31 -17.96
C ALA A 275 17.87 8.22 -17.77
N THR A 276 18.39 7.04 -17.45
CA THR A 276 19.82 6.82 -17.24
C THR A 276 20.28 5.43 -17.63
N ASP A 277 21.53 5.29 -18.06
CA ASP A 277 22.22 4.00 -18.20
C ASP A 277 23.02 3.59 -16.95
N PHE A 278 22.91 4.35 -15.86
CA PHE A 278 23.66 4.11 -14.63
C PHE A 278 23.40 2.70 -14.07
N ASP A 279 24.45 1.89 -14.03
CA ASP A 279 24.39 0.51 -13.55
C ASP A 279 24.94 0.41 -12.11
N VAL A 280 24.03 0.37 -11.15
CA VAL A 280 24.38 0.23 -9.72
C VAL A 280 25.15 -1.06 -9.42
N SER A 281 24.88 -2.16 -10.13
CA SER A 281 25.57 -3.43 -9.90
C SER A 281 27.04 -3.35 -10.29
N THR A 282 27.34 -2.68 -11.41
CA THR A 282 28.71 -2.43 -11.86
C THR A 282 29.40 -1.42 -10.96
N ALA A 283 28.70 -0.34 -10.57
CA ALA A 283 29.23 0.66 -9.66
C ALA A 283 29.66 0.04 -8.32
N LEU A 284 28.87 -0.89 -7.76
CA LEU A 284 29.16 -1.55 -6.48
C LEU A 284 30.07 -2.79 -6.58
N ALA A 285 30.44 -3.23 -7.78
CA ALA A 285 31.31 -4.39 -7.97
C ALA A 285 32.79 -4.11 -7.63
N ASP A 286 33.21 -2.85 -7.74
CA ASP A 286 34.59 -2.41 -7.47
C ASP A 286 34.58 -1.03 -6.80
N THR A 287 34.94 -0.96 -5.52
CA THR A 287 34.90 0.30 -4.76
C THR A 287 35.93 1.35 -5.21
N THR A 288 36.83 1.01 -6.14
CA THR A 288 37.85 1.93 -6.67
C THR A 288 37.43 2.62 -7.97
N ASN A 289 36.29 2.23 -8.55
CA ASN A 289 35.83 2.79 -9.81
C ASN A 289 35.22 4.19 -9.66
N ALA A 290 35.13 4.93 -10.78
CA ALA A 290 34.62 6.30 -10.79
C ALA A 290 33.12 6.38 -10.42
N ASN A 291 32.31 5.40 -10.84
CA ASN A 291 30.88 5.37 -10.51
C ASN A 291 30.65 5.18 -9.00
N TYR A 292 31.44 4.32 -8.35
CA TYR A 292 31.42 4.17 -6.89
C TYR A 292 31.80 5.48 -6.19
N THR A 293 32.84 6.15 -6.67
CA THR A 293 33.27 7.45 -6.13
C THR A 293 32.16 8.49 -6.21
N LEU A 294 31.38 8.49 -7.30
CA LEU A 294 30.24 9.39 -7.46
C LEU A 294 29.04 9.01 -6.58
N ILE A 295 28.79 7.72 -6.35
CA ILE A 295 27.80 7.27 -5.35
C ILE A 295 28.14 7.83 -3.97
N ILE A 296 29.41 7.72 -3.55
CA ILE A 296 29.87 8.27 -2.27
C ILE A 296 29.74 9.80 -2.23
N ARG A 297 30.12 10.50 -3.31
CA ARG A 297 29.94 11.96 -3.43
C ARG A 297 28.49 12.36 -3.15
N ASP A 298 27.55 11.67 -3.78
CA ASP A 298 26.13 11.98 -3.66
C ASP A 298 25.62 11.71 -2.24
N ILE A 299 25.96 10.55 -1.65
CA ILE A 299 25.61 10.24 -0.25
C ILE A 299 26.19 11.29 0.70
N ASP A 300 27.45 11.69 0.51
CA ASP A 300 28.11 12.69 1.36
C ASP A 300 27.46 14.07 1.21
N ALA A 301 27.00 14.45 0.01
CA ALA A 301 26.26 15.69 -0.21
C ALA A 301 24.89 15.71 0.49
N ILE A 302 24.20 14.56 0.51
CA ILE A 302 22.95 14.39 1.27
C ILE A 302 23.20 14.35 2.77
N ALA A 303 24.30 13.73 3.22
CA ALA A 303 24.71 13.71 4.62
C ALA A 303 24.88 15.12 5.19
N VAL A 304 25.39 16.08 4.40
CA VAL A 304 25.46 17.49 4.80
C VAL A 304 24.08 18.06 5.14
N GLN A 305 23.03 17.71 4.38
CA GLN A 305 21.68 18.19 4.64
C GLN A 305 21.05 17.52 5.86
N LEU A 306 21.19 16.19 5.97
CA LEU A 306 20.73 15.45 7.15
C LEU A 306 21.46 15.89 8.43
N LYS A 307 22.73 16.29 8.33
CA LYS A 307 23.49 16.85 9.46
C LYS A 307 22.92 18.18 9.93
N LYS A 308 22.46 19.05 9.03
CA LYS A 308 21.75 20.29 9.41
C LYS A 308 20.48 19.98 10.21
N LEU A 309 19.72 18.95 9.81
CA LEU A 309 18.54 18.50 10.55
C LEU A 309 18.92 17.96 11.92
N GLN A 310 19.98 17.15 12.01
CA GLN A 310 20.50 16.67 13.29
C GLN A 310 20.93 17.81 14.21
N ASP A 311 21.68 18.79 13.69
CA ASP A 311 22.18 19.93 14.46
C ASP A 311 21.04 20.86 14.91
N ALA A 312 19.91 20.87 14.19
CA ALA A 312 18.68 21.54 14.54
C ALA A 312 17.77 20.73 15.51
N GLY A 313 18.20 19.54 15.94
CA GLY A 313 17.42 18.68 16.84
C GLY A 313 16.21 17.99 16.18
N VAL A 314 16.19 17.91 14.85
CA VAL A 314 15.10 17.28 14.09
C VAL A 314 15.36 15.77 13.97
N PRO A 315 14.57 14.90 14.62
CA PRO A 315 14.58 13.47 14.29
C PRO A 315 13.83 13.25 12.97
N VAL A 316 14.35 12.33 12.16
CA VAL A 316 13.92 12.15 10.77
C VAL A 316 13.48 10.72 10.53
N LEU A 317 12.26 10.55 10.04
CA LEU A 317 11.82 9.32 9.38
C LEU A 317 12.47 9.27 7.99
N TRP A 318 13.61 8.58 7.89
CA TRP A 318 14.48 8.57 6.72
C TRP A 318 14.16 7.40 5.80
N ARG A 319 13.68 7.70 4.59
CA ARG A 319 13.21 6.72 3.61
C ARG A 319 13.98 6.83 2.28
N PRO A 320 15.24 6.39 2.22
CA PRO A 320 16.01 6.36 0.98
C PRO A 320 15.63 5.14 0.13
N LEU A 321 16.00 5.17 -1.15
CA LEU A 321 15.87 4.02 -2.07
C LEU A 321 14.43 3.47 -2.14
N HIS A 322 13.42 4.34 -2.10
CA HIS A 322 12.02 3.96 -2.09
C HIS A 322 11.57 3.26 -3.38
N GLU A 323 10.48 2.50 -3.29
CA GLU A 323 9.85 1.76 -4.39
C GLU A 323 10.83 0.85 -5.17
N ALA A 324 11.84 0.31 -4.47
CA ALA A 324 12.94 -0.42 -5.10
C ALA A 324 12.44 -1.61 -5.95
N GLU A 325 11.47 -2.38 -5.44
CA GLU A 325 10.91 -3.55 -6.12
C GLU A 325 10.22 -3.22 -7.46
N GLY A 326 9.73 -1.99 -7.64
CA GLY A 326 9.14 -1.54 -8.90
C GLY A 326 10.16 -1.38 -10.02
N ALA A 327 11.45 -1.27 -9.68
CA ALA A 327 12.59 -1.15 -10.58
C ALA A 327 12.53 0.02 -11.60
N TRP A 328 11.54 0.91 -11.49
CA TRP A 328 11.45 2.13 -12.30
C TRP A 328 12.45 3.21 -11.88
N PHE A 329 13.04 3.10 -10.69
CA PHE A 329 14.18 3.90 -10.26
C PHE A 329 15.51 3.13 -10.39
N TRP A 330 16.60 3.85 -10.68
CA TRP A 330 17.87 3.21 -11.05
C TRP A 330 18.46 2.33 -9.94
N TRP A 331 18.14 2.60 -8.67
CA TRP A 331 18.59 1.79 -7.53
C TRP A 331 17.91 0.41 -7.47
N GLY A 332 16.74 0.25 -8.09
CA GLY A 332 16.04 -1.03 -8.25
C GLY A 332 16.31 -1.72 -9.60
N ALA A 333 16.84 -1.02 -10.59
CA ALA A 333 16.97 -1.51 -11.98
C ALA A 333 17.78 -2.81 -12.16
N LYS A 334 18.62 -3.17 -11.18
CA LYS A 334 19.51 -4.34 -11.23
C LYS A 334 19.12 -5.44 -10.23
N GLY A 335 17.88 -5.39 -9.74
CA GLY A 335 17.30 -6.40 -8.89
C GLY A 335 17.69 -6.30 -7.41
N PRO A 336 17.14 -7.20 -6.58
CA PRO A 336 17.17 -7.08 -5.12
C PRO A 336 18.58 -7.08 -4.53
N GLU A 337 19.49 -7.92 -5.03
CA GLU A 337 20.84 -8.03 -4.47
C GLU A 337 21.68 -6.76 -4.65
N ALA A 338 21.53 -6.06 -5.78
CA ALA A 338 22.22 -4.80 -6.01
C ALA A 338 21.63 -3.68 -5.13
N CYS A 339 20.30 -3.65 -4.98
CA CYS A 339 19.62 -2.70 -4.11
C CYS A 339 20.01 -2.88 -2.63
N LYS A 340 20.01 -4.11 -2.10
CA LYS A 340 20.42 -4.41 -0.71
C LYS A 340 21.87 -4.02 -0.42
N LYS A 341 22.78 -4.20 -1.40
CA LYS A 341 24.16 -3.70 -1.27
C LYS A 341 24.24 -2.18 -1.23
N LEU A 342 23.43 -1.48 -2.04
CA LEU A 342 23.36 -0.03 -1.99
C LEU A 342 22.77 0.46 -0.66
N TRP A 343 21.71 -0.19 -0.15
CA TRP A 343 21.13 0.10 1.16
C TRP A 343 22.17 -0.03 2.27
N ALA A 344 22.91 -1.14 2.30
CA ALA A 344 23.97 -1.35 3.29
C ALA A 344 25.06 -0.25 3.22
N LEU A 345 25.42 0.19 2.02
CA LEU A 345 26.37 1.29 1.83
C LEU A 345 25.82 2.62 2.33
N VAL A 346 24.56 2.96 2.00
CA VAL A 346 23.91 4.19 2.47
C VAL A 346 23.79 4.17 3.99
N TYR A 347 23.41 3.03 4.58
CA TYR A 347 23.35 2.84 6.03
C TYR A 347 24.71 3.06 6.70
N ASP A 348 25.75 2.36 6.25
CA ASP A 348 27.08 2.48 6.84
C ASP A 348 27.64 3.90 6.69
N ARG A 349 27.47 4.50 5.50
CA ARG A 349 28.00 5.84 5.24
C ARG A 349 27.30 6.91 6.07
N LEU A 350 25.96 6.88 6.16
CA LEU A 350 25.22 7.89 6.93
C LEU A 350 25.32 7.65 8.45
N THR A 351 25.13 6.41 8.90
CA THR A 351 25.08 6.08 10.33
C THR A 351 26.48 5.98 10.96
N ASN A 352 27.40 5.24 10.34
CA ASN A 352 28.70 4.95 10.96
C ASN A 352 29.77 5.98 10.58
N HIS A 353 29.83 6.40 9.30
CA HIS A 353 30.86 7.34 8.86
C HIS A 353 30.51 8.80 9.18
N HIS A 354 29.28 9.25 8.89
CA HIS A 354 28.83 10.63 9.17
C HIS A 354 28.22 10.82 10.56
N GLU A 355 28.03 9.73 11.33
CA GLU A 355 27.45 9.76 12.68
C GLU A 355 26.11 10.51 12.74
N LEU A 356 25.24 10.22 11.78
CA LEU A 356 23.85 10.70 11.76
C LEU A 356 23.00 9.79 12.65
N ASN A 357 22.79 10.24 13.88
CA ASN A 357 22.10 9.52 14.94
C ASN A 357 20.65 10.01 15.14
N ASN A 358 20.16 10.93 14.30
CA ASN A 358 18.80 11.43 14.31
C ASN A 358 17.85 10.67 13.34
N LEU A 359 18.35 9.63 12.65
CA LEU A 359 17.61 8.93 11.60
C LEU A 359 16.87 7.69 12.15
N VAL A 360 15.62 7.54 11.75
CA VAL A 360 14.79 6.34 11.88
C VAL A 360 14.62 5.75 10.49
N TRP A 361 15.20 4.58 10.23
CA TRP A 361 15.32 4.01 8.88
C TRP A 361 14.03 3.33 8.41
N ILE A 362 13.48 3.82 7.30
CA ILE A 362 12.26 3.30 6.69
C ILE A 362 12.57 2.56 5.39
N TRP A 363 12.21 1.28 5.34
CA TRP A 363 12.30 0.46 4.13
C TRP A 363 10.98 0.45 3.35
N ASN A 364 11.04 0.61 2.04
CA ASN A 364 9.86 0.71 1.18
C ASN A 364 9.90 -0.29 0.01
N SER A 365 9.54 -1.53 0.30
CA SER A 365 9.21 -2.62 -0.63
C SER A 365 8.55 -3.73 0.18
N VAL A 366 7.49 -4.35 -0.34
CA VAL A 366 6.75 -5.43 0.34
C VAL A 366 7.33 -6.82 0.04
N ALA A 367 8.06 -6.96 -1.07
CA ALA A 367 8.63 -8.21 -1.54
C ALA A 367 9.82 -8.65 -0.67
N ALA A 368 9.75 -9.89 -0.17
CA ALA A 368 10.71 -10.41 0.81
C ALA A 368 12.14 -10.55 0.27
N ASP A 369 12.33 -10.77 -1.03
CA ASP A 369 13.65 -10.87 -1.66
C ASP A 369 14.39 -9.53 -1.68
N TRP A 370 13.68 -8.41 -1.61
CA TRP A 370 14.23 -7.05 -1.57
C TRP A 370 14.58 -6.58 -0.16
N TYR A 371 14.07 -7.22 0.89
CA TYR A 371 14.24 -6.76 2.27
C TYR A 371 15.73 -6.80 2.70
N PRO A 372 16.33 -5.66 3.11
CA PRO A 372 17.75 -5.59 3.46
C PRO A 372 18.09 -6.24 4.80
N GLY A 373 17.11 -6.49 5.66
CA GLY A 373 17.27 -7.20 6.93
C GLY A 373 17.01 -6.35 8.18
N ASP A 374 16.67 -7.04 9.27
CA ASP A 374 16.18 -6.43 10.52
C ASP A 374 17.17 -5.46 11.19
N ASP A 375 18.48 -5.64 10.98
CA ASP A 375 19.53 -4.88 11.65
C ASP A 375 19.75 -3.48 11.06
N THR A 376 19.05 -3.13 9.97
CA THR A 376 19.22 -1.83 9.29
C THR A 376 17.91 -1.10 9.01
N VAL A 377 16.77 -1.65 9.44
CA VAL A 377 15.43 -1.11 9.20
C VAL A 377 14.68 -0.93 10.52
N ASP A 378 14.15 0.25 10.79
CA ASP A 378 13.33 0.54 11.98
C ASP A 378 11.83 0.38 11.71
N VAL A 379 11.40 0.79 10.50
CA VAL A 379 10.00 0.85 10.06
C VAL A 379 9.89 0.27 8.66
N LEU A 380 8.85 -0.51 8.43
CA LEU A 380 8.47 -1.00 7.10
C LEU A 380 7.42 -0.07 6.48
N SER A 381 7.40 0.05 5.17
CA SER A 381 6.38 0.86 4.50
C SER A 381 6.02 0.37 3.11
N ALA A 382 4.90 0.88 2.61
CA ALA A 382 4.47 0.72 1.23
C ALA A 382 3.96 2.06 0.68
N ASP A 383 4.06 2.19 -0.63
CA ASP A 383 3.49 3.29 -1.40
C ASP A 383 2.32 2.74 -2.22
N VAL A 384 1.12 3.30 -2.06
CA VAL A 384 -0.12 2.72 -2.60
C VAL A 384 -0.99 3.77 -3.28
N TYR A 385 -1.03 3.69 -4.61
CA TYR A 385 -1.82 4.58 -5.45
C TYR A 385 -3.10 3.90 -5.95
N ALA A 386 -4.07 3.75 -5.05
CA ALA A 386 -5.41 3.26 -5.35
C ALA A 386 -6.47 4.29 -4.97
N GLN A 387 -7.42 4.54 -5.87
CA GLN A 387 -8.58 5.39 -5.59
C GLN A 387 -9.56 4.71 -4.63
N GLY A 388 -10.41 5.49 -3.96
CA GLY A 388 -11.54 4.98 -3.18
C GLY A 388 -11.30 4.87 -1.66
N HIS A 389 -10.22 5.44 -1.14
CA HIS A 389 -9.98 5.60 0.32
C HIS A 389 -9.94 4.27 1.11
N GLY A 390 -9.57 3.18 0.45
CA GLY A 390 -9.50 1.85 1.07
C GLY A 390 -8.37 1.69 2.10
N PRO A 391 -8.43 0.63 2.94
CA PRO A 391 -7.49 0.44 4.05
C PRO A 391 -6.14 -0.19 3.65
N MET A 392 -5.95 -0.55 2.37
CA MET A 392 -4.68 -1.10 1.83
C MET A 392 -4.21 -2.36 2.60
N THR A 393 -5.15 -3.23 2.93
CA THR A 393 -4.94 -4.35 3.87
C THR A 393 -3.99 -5.41 3.38
N THR A 394 -3.98 -5.67 2.07
CA THR A 394 -3.03 -6.62 1.47
C THR A 394 -1.59 -6.19 1.77
N GLN A 395 -1.23 -4.95 1.42
CA GLN A 395 0.12 -4.41 1.66
C GLN A 395 0.44 -4.38 3.16
N TYR A 396 -0.52 -4.02 4.01
CA TYR A 396 -0.34 -4.01 5.45
C TYR A 396 0.00 -5.42 5.99
N ASN A 397 -0.78 -6.43 5.60
CA ASN A 397 -0.62 -7.81 6.06
C ASN A 397 0.67 -8.46 5.52
N ASP A 398 1.06 -8.14 4.29
CA ASP A 398 2.33 -8.57 3.71
C ASP A 398 3.51 -8.02 4.53
N LEU A 399 3.44 -6.74 4.93
CA LEU A 399 4.46 -6.12 5.78
C LEU A 399 4.47 -6.64 7.22
N ILE A 400 3.31 -6.99 7.78
CA ILE A 400 3.23 -7.68 9.09
C ILE A 400 3.98 -9.01 9.00
N THR A 401 3.76 -9.75 7.92
CA THR A 401 4.43 -11.04 7.67
C THR A 401 5.93 -10.86 7.48
N LEU A 402 6.33 -9.87 6.65
CA LEU A 402 7.72 -9.57 6.36
C LEU A 402 8.50 -9.20 7.64
N GLY A 403 7.95 -8.27 8.43
CA GLY A 403 8.57 -7.81 9.68
C GLY A 403 8.31 -8.71 10.88
N GLN A 404 7.56 -9.80 10.72
CA GLN A 404 7.16 -10.71 11.80
C GLN A 404 6.54 -9.96 13.00
N ASP A 405 5.77 -8.90 12.71
CA ASP A 405 5.18 -7.98 13.70
C ASP A 405 6.20 -7.31 14.65
N LYS A 406 7.49 -7.28 14.28
CA LYS A 406 8.58 -6.65 15.05
C LYS A 406 8.88 -5.21 14.66
N LYS A 407 8.34 -4.75 13.53
CA LYS A 407 8.56 -3.41 12.98
C LYS A 407 7.24 -2.64 12.93
N LEU A 408 7.31 -1.32 13.09
CA LEU A 408 6.19 -0.45 12.75
C LEU A 408 5.95 -0.51 11.24
N ILE A 409 4.72 -0.24 10.80
CA ILE A 409 4.33 -0.29 9.38
C ILE A 409 3.62 1.01 9.00
N ALA A 410 4.07 1.70 7.95
CA ALA A 410 3.55 3.00 7.52
C ALA A 410 3.13 3.03 6.04
N ALA A 411 2.09 3.80 5.71
CA ALA A 411 1.70 4.08 4.33
C ALA A 411 2.42 5.37 3.89
N THR A 412 3.64 5.22 3.37
CA THR A 412 4.58 6.32 3.17
C THR A 412 4.24 7.24 2.02
N GLU A 413 3.52 6.73 1.02
CA GLU A 413 2.86 7.51 -0.01
C GLU A 413 1.50 6.87 -0.31
N VAL A 414 0.44 7.68 -0.38
CA VAL A 414 -0.88 7.24 -0.83
C VAL A 414 -1.48 8.21 -1.82
N GLY A 415 -2.25 7.68 -2.77
CA GLY A 415 -3.06 8.52 -3.64
C GLY A 415 -4.31 9.06 -2.93
N SER A 416 -5.10 8.17 -2.33
CA SER A 416 -6.28 8.52 -1.52
C SER A 416 -5.98 8.34 -0.03
N ALA A 417 -6.30 9.33 0.80
CA ALA A 417 -6.23 9.21 2.25
C ALA A 417 -7.19 8.10 2.74
N PRO A 418 -6.77 7.13 3.55
CA PRO A 418 -7.62 6.00 3.93
C PRO A 418 -8.73 6.43 4.90
N PHE A 419 -9.94 5.88 4.74
CA PHE A 419 -11.01 6.14 5.71
C PHE A 419 -10.76 5.43 7.05
N PRO A 420 -10.88 6.14 8.20
CA PRO A 420 -10.64 5.57 9.52
C PRO A 420 -11.57 4.43 9.94
N ASP A 421 -12.82 4.43 9.47
CA ASP A 421 -13.77 3.35 9.73
C ASP A 421 -13.32 2.05 9.05
N LEU A 422 -12.86 2.13 7.80
CA LEU A 422 -12.28 0.99 7.08
C LEU A 422 -10.95 0.52 7.69
N LEU A 423 -10.07 1.44 8.10
CA LEU A 423 -8.82 1.07 8.76
C LEU A 423 -9.07 0.26 10.03
N GLN A 424 -10.02 0.69 10.87
CA GLN A 424 -10.39 -0.03 12.09
C GLN A 424 -11.10 -1.34 11.79
N ALA A 425 -12.06 -1.35 10.86
CA ALA A 425 -12.84 -2.54 10.54
C ALA A 425 -11.98 -3.67 9.93
N TYR A 426 -10.93 -3.32 9.20
CA TYR A 426 -9.98 -4.27 8.64
C TYR A 426 -8.72 -4.47 9.51
N GLU A 427 -8.63 -3.83 10.68
CA GLU A 427 -7.47 -3.87 11.57
C GLU A 427 -6.14 -3.57 10.85
N ALA A 428 -6.20 -2.63 9.90
CA ALA A 428 -5.06 -2.12 9.15
C ALA A 428 -4.41 -0.99 9.94
N HIS A 429 -3.62 -1.36 10.96
CA HIS A 429 -2.99 -0.39 11.86
C HIS A 429 -1.75 0.26 11.25
N TRP A 430 -1.92 0.94 10.11
CA TRP A 430 -0.89 1.81 9.56
C TRP A 430 -0.52 2.90 10.57
N LEU A 431 0.79 3.11 10.77
CA LEU A 431 1.32 4.11 11.71
C LEU A 431 0.96 5.54 11.28
N TYR A 432 1.08 5.81 9.99
CA TYR A 432 0.69 7.06 9.37
C TYR A 432 0.30 6.80 7.91
N PHE A 433 -0.45 7.73 7.33
CA PHE A 433 -0.59 7.87 5.89
C PHE A 433 0.06 9.18 5.45
N CYS A 434 0.57 9.25 4.21
CA CYS A 434 1.08 10.49 3.64
C CYS A 434 0.58 10.64 2.22
N VAL A 435 -0.37 11.55 1.99
CA VAL A 435 -0.92 11.76 0.64
C VAL A 435 0.13 12.43 -0.23
N TRP A 436 0.27 11.96 -1.47
CA TRP A 436 1.18 12.60 -2.43
C TRP A 436 0.70 14.01 -2.80
N SER A 437 1.58 14.79 -3.43
CA SER A 437 1.37 16.21 -3.71
C SER A 437 0.42 16.43 -4.91
N ASP A 438 0.81 17.25 -5.89
CA ASP A 438 -0.09 17.70 -6.95
C ASP A 438 -0.75 16.56 -7.72
N GLY A 439 -2.05 16.70 -7.98
CA GLY A 439 -2.83 15.70 -8.70
C GLY A 439 -3.43 14.58 -7.83
N PHE A 440 -3.07 14.53 -6.54
CA PHE A 440 -3.64 13.59 -5.56
C PHE A 440 -4.38 14.31 -4.43
N ILE A 441 -3.68 15.04 -3.55
CA ILE A 441 -4.32 15.70 -2.40
C ILE A 441 -5.35 16.76 -2.81
N ASN A 442 -5.08 17.47 -3.90
CA ASN A 442 -5.93 18.55 -4.44
C ASN A 442 -6.82 18.10 -5.61
N ASN A 443 -6.96 16.78 -5.83
CA ASN A 443 -7.77 16.21 -6.88
C ASN A 443 -8.99 15.49 -6.29
N THR A 444 -10.19 15.95 -6.64
CA THR A 444 -11.45 15.42 -6.08
C THR A 444 -11.74 13.97 -6.45
N GLU A 445 -11.12 13.43 -7.50
CA GLU A 445 -11.24 11.99 -7.83
C GLU A 445 -10.45 11.10 -6.86
N TRP A 446 -9.45 11.66 -6.19
CA TRP A 446 -8.62 10.97 -5.22
C TRP A 446 -8.98 11.33 -3.78
N ASN A 447 -9.23 12.62 -3.52
CA ASN A 447 -9.53 13.18 -2.21
C ASN A 447 -10.50 14.36 -2.35
N SER A 448 -11.81 14.11 -2.18
CA SER A 448 -12.76 15.22 -2.10
C SER A 448 -12.60 15.97 -0.77
N VAL A 449 -13.00 17.24 -0.72
CA VAL A 449 -12.96 18.04 0.52
C VAL A 449 -13.81 17.41 1.63
N ASP A 450 -14.94 16.79 1.28
CA ASP A 450 -15.82 16.14 2.24
C ASP A 450 -15.18 14.86 2.81
N ASP A 451 -14.48 14.09 1.97
CA ASP A 451 -13.75 12.91 2.43
C ASP A 451 -12.58 13.32 3.34
N LEU A 452 -11.82 14.35 2.97
CA LEU A 452 -10.74 14.89 3.80
C LEU A 452 -11.26 15.36 5.17
N LYS A 453 -12.40 16.06 5.23
CA LYS A 453 -13.03 16.42 6.51
C LYS A 453 -13.40 15.19 7.32
N LYS A 454 -14.10 14.22 6.72
CA LYS A 454 -14.47 12.97 7.40
C LYS A 454 -13.26 12.26 8.00
N ILE A 455 -12.13 12.25 7.29
CA ILE A 455 -10.89 11.62 7.72
C ILE A 455 -10.24 12.41 8.87
N TYR A 456 -9.98 13.71 8.68
CA TYR A 456 -9.25 14.55 9.64
C TYR A 456 -10.06 14.96 10.88
N GLU A 457 -11.38 14.80 10.87
CA GLU A 457 -12.25 15.00 12.06
C GLU A 457 -12.37 13.74 12.92
N SER A 458 -11.85 12.59 12.45
CA SER A 458 -11.89 11.34 13.21
C SER A 458 -10.91 11.34 14.38
N GLU A 459 -11.36 10.92 15.56
CA GLU A 459 -10.48 10.73 16.74
C GLU A 459 -9.39 9.67 16.51
N TYR A 460 -9.54 8.80 15.50
CA TYR A 460 -8.53 7.81 15.13
C TYR A 460 -7.35 8.45 14.38
N VAL A 461 -7.57 9.60 13.72
CA VAL A 461 -6.56 10.30 12.90
C VAL A 461 -5.96 11.44 13.71
N LEU A 462 -4.68 11.33 14.04
CA LEU A 462 -3.96 12.37 14.79
C LEU A 462 -3.45 13.45 13.82
N THR A 463 -3.81 14.69 14.12
CA THR A 463 -3.42 15.92 13.44
C THR A 463 -2.36 16.67 14.25
N LEU A 464 -1.79 17.73 13.67
CA LEU A 464 -0.72 18.50 14.32
C LEU A 464 -1.07 18.94 15.75
N ASP A 465 -2.32 19.36 15.98
CA ASP A 465 -2.79 19.84 17.28
C ASP A 465 -2.86 18.72 18.33
N GLU A 466 -3.19 17.50 17.90
CA GLU A 466 -3.39 16.34 18.78
C GLU A 466 -2.07 15.65 19.17
N ILE A 467 -0.99 15.90 18.42
CA ILE A 467 0.33 15.31 18.71
C ILE A 467 1.24 16.22 19.55
N GLN A 468 0.79 17.42 19.92
CA GLN A 468 1.62 18.38 20.63
C GLN A 468 2.19 17.80 21.93
N GLY A 469 3.46 18.08 22.19
CA GLY A 469 4.17 17.59 23.38
C GLY A 469 4.76 16.18 23.26
N TRP A 470 4.70 15.52 22.09
CA TRP A 470 5.28 14.17 21.92
C TRP A 470 6.79 14.05 22.22
N ARG A 471 7.52 15.17 22.29
CA ARG A 471 8.98 15.23 22.51
C ARG A 471 9.42 15.13 23.97
N GLY A 472 8.49 15.21 24.95
CA GLY A 472 8.84 15.36 26.37
C GLY A 472 7.88 14.69 27.34
#